data_AF-A0A378ALJ2-F1
#
_entry.id   AF-A0A378ALJ2-F1
#
_cell.length_a   1.000
_cell.length_b   1.000
_cell.length_c   1.000
_cell.angle_alpha   90.00
_cell.angle_beta   90.00
_cell.angle_gamma   90.00
#
_symmetry.space_group_name_H-M   'P 1'
#
loop_
_entity.id
_entity.type
_entity.pdbx_description
1 polymer ?
#
loop_
_entity_poly.entity_id
_entity_poly.type
_entity_poly.pdbx_seq_one_letter_code
_entity_poly.pdbx_strand_id
1 'polypeptide(L)' 'MGGNVETMKKVVEQTLTQGNDYVEYMLHSSEYMPGGSPTFQNERDIERLYADLEAFFSWLAPQVKGMTLAEYYQRKITQR' A
#
# COMPACT_ATOMS: atom_id res chain seq x y z
N MET A 1 -12.84 -14.92 -2.04
CA MET A 1 -11.96 -14.56 -0.91
C MET A 1 -11.76 -13.05 -0.93
N GLY A 2 -12.29 -12.34 0.07
CA GLY A 2 -11.88 -10.97 0.38
C GLY A 2 -10.97 -11.04 1.60
N GLY A 3 -9.89 -10.28 1.63
CA GLY A 3 -8.92 -10.38 2.73
C GLY A 3 -7.54 -9.77 2.49
N ASN A 4 -7.31 -9.12 1.34
CA ASN A 4 -6.04 -8.45 1.10
C ASN A 4 -5.84 -7.28 2.07
N VAL A 5 -6.88 -6.45 2.28
CA VAL A 5 -6.81 -5.26 3.15
C VAL A 5 -6.39 -5.61 4.58
N GLU A 6 -7.04 -6.58 5.22
CA GLU A 6 -6.70 -6.96 6.60
C GLU A 6 -5.30 -7.55 6.72
N THR A 7 -4.82 -8.23 5.67
CA THR A 7 -3.45 -8.75 5.63
C THR A 7 -2.44 -7.59 5.49
N MET A 8 -2.72 -6.62 4.61
CA MET A 8 -1.88 -5.42 4.44
C MET A 8 -1.81 -4.58 5.72
N LYS A 9 -2.94 -4.42 6.43
CA LYS A 9 -2.97 -3.73 7.74
C LYS A 9 -2.06 -4.39 8.76
N LYS A 10 -2.12 -5.73 8.87
CA LYS A 10 -1.25 -6.49 9.79
C LYS A 10 0.23 -6.30 9.48
N VAL A 11 0.60 -6.25 8.19
CA VAL A 11 1.99 -5.98 7.79
C VAL A 11 2.42 -4.59 8.25
N VAL A 12 1.60 -3.56 8.02
CA VAL A 12 1.88 -2.20 8.50
C VAL A 12 2.06 -2.16 10.02
N GLU A 13 1.10 -2.73 10.77
CA GLU A 13 1.15 -2.76 12.23
C GLU A 13 2.43 -3.42 12.74
N GLN A 14 2.82 -4.56 12.16
CA GLN A 14 4.05 -5.27 12.50
C GLN A 14 5.29 -4.43 12.18
N THR A 15 5.35 -3.83 10.98
CA THR A 15 6.48 -3.01 10.55
C THR A 15 6.68 -1.81 11.48
N LEU A 16 5.61 -1.08 11.82
CA LEU A 16 5.67 0.08 12.72
C LEU A 16 6.01 -0.34 14.16
N THR A 17 5.44 -1.44 14.66
CA THR A 17 5.71 -1.94 16.02
C THR A 17 7.17 -2.38 16.20
N GLN A 18 7.80 -2.89 15.13
CA GLN A 18 9.22 -3.25 15.13
C GLN A 18 10.17 -2.04 15.11
N GLY A 19 9.64 -0.81 15.07
CA GLY A 19 10.43 0.42 15.08
C GLY A 19 10.98 0.81 13.70
N ASN A 20 10.48 0.20 12.62
CA ASN A 20 10.79 0.68 11.27
C ASN A 20 10.14 2.05 11.06
N ASP A 21 10.82 2.93 10.35
CA ASP A 21 10.43 4.33 10.16
C ASP A 21 9.72 4.61 8.83
N TYR A 22 9.47 3.56 8.04
CA TYR A 22 8.73 3.62 6.79
C TYR A 22 7.96 2.32 6.51
N VAL A 23 6.96 2.44 5.65
CA VAL A 23 6.29 1.34 4.97
C VAL A 23 6.27 1.68 3.48
N GLU A 24 6.45 0.68 2.62
CA GLU A 24 6.40 0.85 1.17
C GLU A 24 5.30 -0.05 0.60
N TYR A 25 4.44 0.53 -0.23
CA TYR A 25 3.41 -0.19 -0.97
C TYR A 25 3.80 -0.19 -2.44
N MET A 26 3.85 -1.37 -3.05
CA MET A 26 4.15 -1.54 -4.47
C MET A 26 3.11 -2.45 -5.12
N LEU A 27 2.71 -2.10 -6.34
CA LEU A 27 1.85 -2.91 -7.19
C LEU A 27 2.29 -2.74 -8.66
N HIS A 28 2.29 -3.82 -9.42
CA HIS A 28 2.68 -3.77 -10.82
C HIS A 28 1.57 -3.15 -11.68
N SER A 29 1.90 -2.21 -12.57
CA SER A 29 0.87 -1.45 -13.31
C SER A 29 -0.10 -2.32 -14.13
N SER A 30 0.31 -3.51 -14.55
CA SER A 30 -0.57 -4.46 -15.23
C SER A 30 -1.70 -4.97 -14.32
N GLU A 31 -1.53 -4.97 -13.01
CA GLU A 31 -2.57 -5.41 -12.06
C GLU A 31 -3.76 -4.44 -12.00
N TYR A 32 -3.63 -3.21 -12.53
CA TYR A 32 -4.75 -2.27 -12.68
C TYR A 32 -5.63 -2.54 -13.92
N MET A 33 -5.30 -3.55 -14.72
CA MET A 33 -5.99 -3.83 -15.97
C MET A 33 -6.71 -5.19 -15.90
N PRO A 34 -7.94 -5.31 -16.42
CA PRO A 34 -8.60 -6.60 -16.56
C PRO A 34 -7.73 -7.58 -17.36
N GLY A 35 -7.48 -8.76 -16.79
CA GLY A 35 -6.62 -9.79 -17.39
C GLY A 35 -5.12 -9.48 -17.34
N GLY A 36 -4.71 -8.37 -16.73
CA GLY A 36 -3.30 -8.01 -16.55
C GLY A 36 -2.60 -8.76 -15.42
N SER A 37 -3.35 -9.56 -14.64
CA SER A 37 -2.84 -10.59 -13.74
C SER A 37 -3.82 -11.76 -13.59
N PRO A 38 -3.38 -12.95 -13.12
CA PRO A 38 -4.28 -14.06 -12.82
C PRO A 38 -5.32 -13.75 -11.73
N THR A 39 -5.01 -12.78 -10.86
CA THR A 39 -5.84 -12.37 -9.71
C THR A 39 -6.94 -11.39 -10.11
N PHE A 40 -6.71 -10.56 -11.13
CA PHE A 40 -7.65 -9.54 -11.59
C PHE A 40 -8.03 -9.80 -13.05
N GLN A 41 -9.04 -10.64 -13.27
CA GLN A 41 -9.36 -11.14 -14.61
C GLN A 41 -10.37 -10.25 -15.34
N ASN A 42 -11.28 -9.62 -14.60
CA ASN A 42 -12.35 -8.81 -15.16
C ASN A 42 -12.44 -7.43 -14.49
N GLU A 43 -13.28 -6.56 -15.07
CA GLU A 43 -13.48 -5.18 -14.59
C GLU A 43 -13.95 -5.12 -13.12
N ARG A 44 -14.80 -6.04 -12.68
CA ARG A 44 -15.28 -6.07 -11.29
C ARG A 44 -14.16 -6.38 -10.31
N ASP A 45 -13.20 -7.20 -10.71
CA ASP A 45 -12.02 -7.49 -9.89
C ASP A 45 -11.15 -6.22 -9.72
N ILE A 46 -11.07 -5.39 -10.76
CA ILE A 46 -10.35 -4.10 -10.75
C ILE A 46 -11.09 -3.05 -9.91
N GLU A 47 -12.40 -2.93 -10.05
CA GLU A 47 -13.22 -2.04 -9.20
C GLU A 47 -13.07 -2.41 -7.72
N ARG A 48 -13.05 -3.72 -7.41
CA ARG A 48 -12.81 -4.21 -6.06
C ARG A 48 -11.40 -3.87 -5.58
N LEU A 49 -10.37 -4.01 -6.42
CA LEU A 49 -9.01 -3.60 -6.08
C LEU A 49 -8.99 -2.11 -5.67
N TYR A 50 -9.60 -1.23 -6.47
CA TYR A 50 -9.65 0.19 -6.12
C TYR A 50 -10.39 0.45 -4.81
N ALA A 51 -11.51 -0.21 -4.55
CA ALA A 51 -12.23 -0.08 -3.29
C ALA A 51 -11.39 -0.55 -2.08
N ASP A 52 -10.66 -1.66 -2.24
CA ASP A 52 -9.75 -2.18 -1.21
C ASP A 52 -8.57 -1.21 -0.96
N LEU A 53 -8.01 -0.60 -2.02
CA LEU A 53 -6.95 0.41 -1.89
C LEU A 53 -7.43 1.68 -1.20
N GLU A 54 -8.60 2.20 -1.56
CA GLU A 54 -9.19 3.38 -0.93
C GLU A 54 -9.39 3.15 0.57
N ALA A 55 -9.95 1.99 0.95
CA ALA A 55 -10.13 1.61 2.33
C ALA A 55 -8.80 1.45 3.08
N PHE A 56 -7.79 0.86 2.44
CA PHE A 56 -6.47 0.68 3.03
C PHE A 56 -5.75 2.02 3.25
N PHE A 57 -5.70 2.89 2.24
CA PHE A 57 -5.02 4.18 2.33
C PHE A 57 -5.74 5.15 3.27
N SER A 58 -7.08 5.13 3.31
CA SER A 58 -7.84 5.91 4.29
C SER A 58 -7.51 5.51 5.74
N TRP A 59 -7.34 4.21 6.00
CA TRP A 59 -6.92 3.71 7.31
C TRP A 59 -5.45 4.02 7.62
N LEU A 60 -4.58 3.99 6.60
CA LEU A 60 -3.13 4.22 6.75
C LEU A 60 -2.79 5.71 6.95
N ALA A 61 -3.52 6.60 6.29
CA ALA A 61 -3.28 8.06 6.27
C ALA A 61 -3.07 8.73 7.64
N PRO A 62 -3.84 8.43 8.71
CA PRO A 62 -3.59 9.04 10.02
C PRO A 62 -2.32 8.54 10.73
N GLN A 63 -1.71 7.45 10.27
CA GLN A 63 -0.58 6.78 10.93
C GLN A 63 0.77 7.13 10.31
N VAL A 64 0.79 7.53 9.03
CA VAL A 64 2.02 7.75 8.26
C VAL A 64 1.93 9.02 7.43
N LYS A 65 3.07 9.50 6.95
CA LYS A 65 3.15 10.62 6.00
C LYS A 65 3.63 10.10 4.64
N GLY A 66 2.82 10.30 3.60
CA GLY A 66 3.21 9.97 2.23
C GLY A 66 4.40 10.83 1.77
N MET A 67 5.33 10.21 1.05
CA MET A 67 6.51 10.86 0.50
C MET A 67 7.09 10.06 -0.67
N THR A 68 7.78 10.74 -1.57
CA THR A 68 8.66 10.12 -2.57
C THR A 68 9.93 9.58 -1.92
N LEU A 69 10.64 8.67 -2.61
CA LEU A 69 11.95 8.19 -2.15
C LEU A 69 12.98 9.33 -2.02
N ALA A 70 12.90 10.35 -2.87
CA ALA A 70 13.77 11.52 -2.79
C ALA A 70 13.50 12.36 -1.51
N GLU A 71 12.23 12.58 -1.18
CA GLU A 71 11.84 13.26 0.06
C GLU A 71 12.21 12.45 1.30
N TYR A 72 12.02 11.12 1.27
CA TYR A 72 12.44 10.24 2.35
C TYR A 72 13.95 10.31 2.56
N TYR A 73 14.73 10.20 1.48
CA TYR A 73 16.18 10.36 1.52
C TYR A 73 16.59 11.70 2.14
N GLN A 74 16.00 12.81 1.67
CA GLN A 74 16.27 14.14 2.18
C GLN A 74 15.97 14.26 3.68
N ARG A 75 14.83 13.72 4.14
CA ARG A 75 14.48 13.66 5.56
C ARG A 75 15.51 12.90 6.37
N LYS A 76 15.96 11.73 5.89
CA LYS A 76 16.92 10.88 6.60
C LYS A 76 18.28 11.54 6.76
N ILE A 77 18.75 12.32 5.78
CA ILE A 77 20.03 13.02 5.88
C ILE A 77 19.96 14.30 6.76
N THR A 78 18.80 14.94 6.85
CA THR A 78 18.60 16.11 7.73
C THR A 78 18.39 15.73 9.20
N GLN A 79 17.97 14.50 9.49
CA GLN A 79 17.79 13.96 10.85
C GLN A 79 19.07 13.31 11.43
N ARG A 80 20.20 13.39 10.70
CA ARG A 80 21.51 12.90 11.16
C ARG A 80 22.26 13.92 11.99
#